data_AF-A0A943YB46-F1
#
_entry.id   AF-A0A943YB46-F1
#
_cell.length_a   1.000
_cell.length_b   1.000
_cell.length_c   1.000
_cell.angle_alpha   90.00
_cell.angle_beta   90.00
_cell.angle_gamma   90.00
#
_symmetry.space_group_name_H-M   'P 1'
#
loop_
_entity.id
_entity.type
_entity.pdbx_description
1 polymer ?
#
loop_
_entity_poly.entity_id
_entity_poly.type
_entity_poly.pdbx_seq_one_letter_code
_entity_poly.pdbx_strand_id
1 'polypeptide(L)'
;MKHRIKILLLAVLIAALCNCMLMIGMTKTKEKNTIPKDASLICEETVSPNKDYITDEKDLVNYTVRVYQEKNNDIIVYAESNSPLFDEAQYIVICDHAITADDVHIKWTTLMGSTEASEKDEIGLAHVSISKDGEVFNEKTISFVAKAVNAVTDVIG
;
A
#
# COMPACT_ATOMS: atom_id res chain seq x y z
N MET A 1 26.37 -32.36 -44.91
CA MET A 1 26.73 -31.99 -43.52
C MET A 1 26.37 -30.54 -43.17
N LYS A 2 26.80 -29.53 -43.95
CA LYS A 2 26.48 -28.10 -43.69
C LYS A 2 24.98 -27.77 -43.49
N HIS A 3 24.09 -28.38 -44.28
CA HIS A 3 22.65 -28.11 -44.18
C HIS A 3 22.01 -28.69 -42.90
N ARG A 4 22.46 -29.87 -42.46
CA ARG A 4 21.97 -30.51 -41.23
C ARG A 4 22.43 -29.75 -39.97
N ILE A 5 23.66 -29.23 -39.99
CA ILE A 5 24.19 -28.39 -38.90
C ILE A 5 23.42 -27.08 -38.79
N LYS A 6 23.06 -26.43 -39.90
CA LYS A 6 22.24 -25.21 -39.91
C LYS A 6 20.83 -25.43 -39.34
N ILE A 7 20.19 -26.55 -39.68
CA ILE A 7 18.87 -26.92 -39.13
C ILE A 7 18.98 -27.18 -37.63
N LEU A 8 20.03 -27.88 -37.19
CA LEU A 8 20.25 -28.15 -35.77
C LEU A 8 20.46 -26.86 -34.96
N LEU A 9 21.28 -25.93 -35.48
CA LEU A 9 21.53 -24.64 -34.85
C LEU A 9 20.28 -23.76 -34.78
N LEU A 10 19.46 -23.77 -35.83
CA LEU A 10 18.19 -23.03 -35.85
C LEU A 10 17.19 -23.60 -34.84
N ALA A 11 17.11 -24.92 -34.70
CA ALA A 11 16.26 -25.58 -33.71
C ALA A 11 16.68 -25.26 -32.27
N VAL A 12 18.00 -25.21 -32.00
CA VAL A 12 18.54 -24.81 -30.68
C VAL A 12 18.22 -23.34 -30.38
N LEU A 13 18.30 -22.46 -31.38
CA LEU A 13 17.98 -21.04 -31.21
C LEU A 13 16.49 -20.81 -30.88
N ILE A 14 15.60 -21.54 -31.56
CA ILE A 14 14.16 -21.48 -31.31
C ILE A 14 13.82 -22.02 -29.92
N ALA A 15 14.44 -23.14 -29.50
CA ALA A 15 14.24 -23.69 -28.17
C ALA A 15 14.71 -22.72 -27.05
N ALA A 16 15.84 -22.02 -27.27
CA ALA A 16 16.32 -20.99 -26.35
C ALA A 16 15.36 -19.79 -26.27
N LEU A 17 14.84 -19.31 -27.41
CA LEU A 17 13.86 -18.22 -27.47
C LEU A 17 12.51 -18.60 -26.84
N CYS A 18 12.05 -19.85 -27.00
CA CYS A 18 10.85 -20.35 -26.33
C CYS A 18 11.00 -20.41 -24.81
N ASN A 19 12.19 -20.74 -24.30
CA ASN A 19 12.46 -20.73 -22.85
C ASN A 19 12.51 -19.31 -22.26
N CYS A 20 12.82 -18.27 -23.05
CA CYS A 20 12.74 -16.88 -22.58
C CYS A 20 11.28 -16.40 -22.41
N MET A 21 10.33 -16.92 -23.19
CA MET A 21 8.91 -16.55 -23.08
C MET A 21 8.21 -17.16 -21.86
N LEU A 22 8.75 -18.24 -21.28
CA LEU A 22 8.17 -18.93 -20.12
C LEU A 22 8.41 -18.23 -18.78
N MET A 23 9.21 -17.15 -18.74
CA MET A 23 9.51 -16.40 -17.51
C MET A 23 8.58 -15.19 -17.30
N ILE A 24 7.68 -14.89 -18.24
CA ILE A 24 6.69 -13.81 -18.12
C ILE A 24 5.42 -14.36 -17.47
N GLY A 25 5.51 -14.69 -16.19
CA GLY A 25 4.40 -15.32 -15.49
C GLY A 25 4.68 -15.62 -14.03
N MET A 26 5.59 -14.90 -13.38
CA MET A 26 5.52 -14.81 -11.92
C MET A 26 4.34 -13.90 -11.60
N THR A 27 3.15 -14.49 -11.49
CA THR A 27 2.12 -13.91 -10.65
C THR A 27 2.78 -13.71 -9.29
N LYS A 28 3.08 -12.46 -8.93
CA LYS A 28 3.35 -12.09 -7.55
C LYS A 28 2.14 -12.61 -6.77
N THR A 29 2.28 -13.73 -6.09
CA THR A 29 1.29 -14.18 -5.11
C THR A 29 1.12 -12.98 -4.20
N LYS A 30 -0.09 -12.38 -4.14
CA LYS A 30 -0.37 -11.32 -3.18
C LYS A 30 0.01 -11.89 -1.83
N GLU A 31 1.07 -11.36 -1.20
CA GLU A 31 1.34 -11.69 0.19
C GLU A 31 0.07 -11.33 0.95
N LYS A 32 -0.43 -12.28 1.74
CA LYS A 32 -1.64 -12.06 2.50
C LYS A 32 -1.31 -10.96 3.51
N ASN A 33 -2.04 -9.85 3.49
CA ASN A 33 -1.86 -8.79 4.49
C ASN A 33 -2.29 -9.36 5.85
N THR A 34 -1.34 -9.88 6.61
CA THR A 34 -1.59 -10.45 7.93
C THR A 34 -0.75 -9.72 8.94
N ILE A 35 -1.42 -9.07 9.89
CA ILE A 35 -0.76 -8.48 11.05
C ILE A 35 -0.34 -9.62 11.99
N PRO A 36 0.95 -9.73 12.37
CA PRO A 36 1.41 -10.68 13.36
C PRO A 36 0.65 -10.51 14.68
N LYS A 37 0.31 -11.63 15.33
CA LYS A 37 -0.53 -11.61 16.55
C LYS A 37 0.11 -10.89 17.73
N ASP A 38 1.42 -10.74 17.72
CA ASP A 38 2.22 -10.12 18.76
C ASP A 38 2.76 -8.73 18.36
N ALA A 39 2.32 -8.19 17.21
CA ALA A 39 2.52 -6.79 16.88
C ALA A 39 1.66 -5.90 17.79
N SER A 40 2.23 -4.80 18.27
CA SER A 40 1.56 -3.84 19.14
C SER A 40 0.95 -2.73 18.30
N LEU A 41 -0.32 -2.40 18.51
CA LEU A 41 -0.95 -1.23 17.87
C LEU A 41 -0.36 0.05 18.48
N ILE A 42 0.18 0.91 17.63
CA ILE A 42 0.78 2.20 18.00
C ILE A 42 -0.21 3.34 17.78
N CYS A 43 -0.88 3.35 16.62
CA CYS A 43 -1.81 4.39 16.23
C CYS A 43 -2.93 3.80 15.35
N GLU A 44 -4.15 4.31 15.52
CA GLU A 44 -5.29 4.03 14.65
C GLU A 44 -6.04 5.33 14.41
N GLU A 45 -6.25 5.67 13.13
CA GLU A 45 -7.11 6.77 12.72
C GLU A 45 -8.15 6.28 11.73
N THR A 46 -9.38 6.74 11.91
CA THR A 46 -10.49 6.47 11.00
C THR A 46 -11.19 7.76 10.63
N VAL A 47 -11.40 7.96 9.32
CA VAL A 47 -12.22 9.05 8.77
C VAL A 47 -13.31 8.47 7.89
N SER A 48 -14.35 9.26 7.65
CA SER A 48 -15.41 8.91 6.71
C SER A 48 -15.51 9.99 5.63
N PRO A 49 -15.36 9.63 4.34
CA PRO A 49 -15.42 10.60 3.25
C PRO A 49 -16.84 11.15 3.03
N ASN A 50 -17.88 10.40 3.43
CA ASN A 50 -19.26 10.65 3.04
C ASN A 50 -20.23 10.86 4.22
N LYS A 51 -19.74 10.86 5.47
CA LYS A 51 -20.58 10.92 6.69
C LYS A 51 -21.61 12.05 6.69
N ASP A 52 -21.25 13.21 6.13
CA ASP A 52 -22.10 14.39 6.14
C ASP A 52 -23.16 14.40 5.01
N TYR A 53 -23.08 13.46 4.06
CA TYR A 53 -23.93 13.42 2.86
C TYR A 53 -24.86 12.20 2.81
N ILE A 54 -24.70 11.25 3.74
CA ILE A 54 -25.53 10.06 3.81
C ILE A 54 -26.80 10.29 4.64
N THR A 55 -27.89 9.64 4.25
CA THR A 55 -29.13 9.60 5.04
C THR A 55 -29.31 8.28 5.80
N ASP A 56 -28.61 7.23 5.38
CA ASP A 56 -28.67 5.89 5.96
C ASP A 56 -27.26 5.45 6.36
N GLU A 57 -27.11 5.03 7.61
CA GLU A 57 -25.84 4.59 8.20
C GLU A 57 -25.22 3.41 7.45
N LYS A 58 -26.04 2.58 6.77
CA LYS A 58 -25.53 1.45 5.95
C LYS A 58 -24.64 1.90 4.79
N ASP A 59 -24.76 3.15 4.37
CA ASP A 59 -24.01 3.74 3.25
C ASP A 59 -22.74 4.46 3.75
N LEU A 60 -22.49 4.48 5.06
CA LEU A 60 -21.28 5.06 5.66
C LEU A 60 -20.03 4.32 5.19
N VAL A 61 -19.11 5.05 4.58
CA VAL A 61 -17.79 4.56 4.23
C VAL A 61 -16.80 4.97 5.32
N ASN A 62 -15.91 4.08 5.70
CA ASN A 62 -14.79 4.37 6.60
C ASN A 62 -13.47 4.05 5.90
N TYR A 63 -12.51 4.95 6.08
CA TYR A 63 -11.11 4.75 5.75
C TYR A 63 -10.34 4.69 7.05
N THR A 64 -9.61 3.60 7.25
CA THR A 64 -8.85 3.37 8.48
C THR A 64 -7.39 3.12 8.15
N VAL A 65 -6.50 3.82 8.84
CA VAL A 65 -5.06 3.55 8.84
C VAL A 65 -4.67 3.12 10.25
N ARG A 66 -3.94 2.00 10.34
CA ARG A 66 -3.36 1.48 11.58
C ARG A 66 -1.86 1.34 11.41
N VAL A 67 -1.13 1.73 12.45
CA VAL A 67 0.31 1.55 12.54
C VAL A 67 0.58 0.60 13.69
N TYR A 68 1.23 -0.51 13.39
CA TYR A 68 1.67 -1.50 14.36
C TYR A 68 3.19 -1.54 14.43
N GLN A 69 3.73 -1.96 15.56
CA GLN A 69 5.15 -2.29 15.69
C GLN A 69 5.33 -3.75 16.12
N GLU A 70 6.14 -4.48 15.36
CA GLU A 70 6.54 -5.85 15.67
C GLU A 70 7.61 -5.90 16.77
N LYS A 71 7.84 -7.09 17.33
CA LYS A 71 8.86 -7.28 18.39
C LYS A 71 10.30 -7.01 17.93
N ASN A 72 10.57 -7.15 16.64
CA ASN A 72 11.86 -6.82 16.03
C ASN A 72 11.96 -5.32 15.69
N ASN A 73 11.01 -4.50 16.14
CA ASN A 73 10.85 -3.07 15.89
C ASN A 73 10.37 -2.68 14.48
N ASP A 74 10.25 -3.61 13.52
CA ASP A 74 9.68 -3.29 12.22
C ASP A 74 8.26 -2.74 12.36
N ILE A 75 7.93 -1.74 11.55
CA ILE A 75 6.65 -1.04 11.62
C ILE A 75 5.79 -1.51 10.45
N ILE A 76 4.57 -1.90 10.75
CA ILE A 76 3.56 -2.26 9.76
C ILE A 76 2.56 -1.12 9.67
N VAL A 77 2.43 -0.53 8.49
CA VAL A 77 1.33 0.39 8.19
C VAL A 77 0.31 -0.36 7.36
N TYR A 78 -0.91 -0.44 7.89
CA TYR A 78 -2.03 -1.16 7.30
C TYR A 78 -3.20 -0.21 7.08
N ALA A 79 -3.80 -0.28 5.90
CA ALA A 79 -4.97 0.50 5.51
C ALA A 79 -6.09 -0.40 5.05
N GLU A 80 -7.31 -0.09 5.49
CA GLU A 80 -8.53 -0.80 5.11
C GLU A 80 -9.71 0.16 4.90
N SER A 81 -10.69 -0.32 4.14
CA SER A 81 -11.98 0.34 4.00
C SER A 81 -13.08 -0.69 3.86
N ASN A 82 -14.29 -0.34 4.28
CA ASN A 82 -15.50 -1.09 3.94
C ASN A 82 -16.00 -0.79 2.51
N SER A 83 -15.37 0.14 1.78
CA SER A 83 -15.69 0.44 0.39
C SER A 83 -15.16 -0.64 -0.56
N PRO A 84 -15.97 -1.13 -1.52
CA PRO A 84 -15.51 -2.09 -2.54
C PRO A 84 -14.50 -1.50 -3.54
N LEU A 85 -14.27 -0.18 -3.50
CA LEU A 85 -13.32 0.50 -4.37
C LEU A 85 -11.86 0.33 -3.91
N PHE A 86 -11.66 -0.11 -2.66
CA PHE A 86 -10.36 -0.24 -2.04
C PHE A 86 -10.12 -1.70 -1.62
N ASP A 87 -9.04 -2.27 -2.13
CA ASP A 87 -8.45 -3.48 -1.53
C ASP A 87 -7.54 -3.02 -0.39
N GLU A 88 -7.52 -3.76 0.71
CA GLU A 88 -6.54 -3.55 1.80
C GLU A 88 -5.10 -3.37 1.28
N ALA A 89 -4.37 -2.44 1.89
CA ALA A 89 -3.00 -2.12 1.56
C ALA A 89 -2.11 -2.19 2.79
N GLN A 90 -0.89 -2.71 2.63
CA GLN A 90 0.10 -2.82 3.68
C GLN A 90 1.49 -2.47 3.16
N TYR A 91 2.31 -1.83 3.99
CA TYR A 91 3.74 -1.79 3.78
C TYR A 91 4.49 -1.92 5.12
N ILE A 92 5.74 -2.37 5.03
CA ILE A 92 6.64 -2.54 6.18
C ILE A 92 7.73 -1.48 6.10
N VAL A 93 8.02 -0.85 7.23
CA VAL A 93 9.17 0.04 7.42
C VAL A 93 10.16 -0.68 8.32
N ILE A 94 11.35 -0.94 7.80
CA ILE A 94 12.43 -1.52 8.60
C ILE A 94 12.87 -0.50 9.63
N CYS A 95 12.85 -0.90 10.91
CA CYS A 95 13.15 -0.01 12.01
C CYS A 95 13.89 -0.78 13.12
N ASP A 96 14.85 -0.13 13.76
CA ASP A 96 15.70 -0.72 14.80
C ASP A 96 15.35 -0.25 16.21
N HIS A 97 14.38 0.65 16.35
CA HIS A 97 14.00 1.27 17.62
C HIS A 97 12.49 1.29 17.84
N ALA A 98 12.08 1.37 19.10
CA ALA A 98 10.67 1.49 19.45
C ALA A 98 10.11 2.88 19.08
N ILE A 99 8.88 2.91 18.57
CA ILE A 99 8.13 4.14 18.31
C ILE A 99 6.91 4.24 19.24
N THR A 100 6.39 5.45 19.42
CA THR A 100 5.14 5.71 20.15
C THR A 100 4.10 6.35 19.22
N ALA A 101 2.89 6.60 19.73
CA ALA A 101 1.86 7.30 18.96
C ALA A 101 2.31 8.71 18.52
N ASP A 102 3.12 9.40 19.35
CA ASP A 102 3.62 10.75 19.05
C ASP A 102 4.62 10.77 17.88
N ASP A 103 5.24 9.61 17.58
CA ASP A 103 6.17 9.43 16.48
C ASP A 103 5.44 9.27 15.12
N VAL A 104 4.10 9.11 15.14
CA VAL A 104 3.26 8.86 13.95
C VAL A 104 2.33 10.05 13.70
N HIS A 105 2.35 10.58 12.48
CA HIS A 105 1.40 11.60 12.03
C HIS A 105 0.64 11.12 10.80
N ILE A 106 -0.69 11.14 10.86
CA ILE A 106 -1.56 10.82 9.73
C ILE A 106 -2.35 12.08 9.37
N LYS A 107 -2.09 12.62 8.19
CA LYS A 107 -2.83 13.77 7.66
C LYS A 107 -3.77 13.31 6.56
N TRP A 108 -5.05 13.56 6.75
CA TRP A 108 -6.09 13.26 5.76
C TRP A 108 -6.33 14.45 4.85
N THR A 109 -6.41 14.19 3.54
CA THR A 109 -6.79 15.21 2.55
C THR A 109 -7.72 14.66 1.49
N THR A 110 -8.35 15.58 0.79
CA THR A 110 -9.02 15.31 -0.48
C THR A 110 -8.00 14.99 -1.57
N LEU A 111 -8.48 14.50 -2.73
CA LEU A 111 -7.61 14.27 -3.89
C LEU A 111 -6.99 15.56 -4.45
N MET A 112 -7.65 16.70 -4.21
CA MET A 112 -7.10 18.02 -4.55
C MET A 112 -6.16 18.58 -3.47
N GLY A 113 -5.92 17.85 -2.38
CA GLY A 113 -4.99 18.22 -1.32
C GLY A 113 -5.57 19.12 -0.22
N SER A 114 -6.88 19.34 -0.20
CA SER A 114 -7.57 20.12 0.85
C SER A 114 -7.72 19.29 2.13
N THR A 115 -7.66 19.93 3.29
CA THR A 115 -8.07 19.32 4.57
C THR A 115 -9.57 19.45 4.83
N GLU A 116 -10.26 20.28 4.05
CA GLU A 116 -11.71 20.49 4.10
C GLU A 116 -12.36 19.69 2.96
N ALA A 117 -13.23 18.74 3.32
CA ALA A 117 -13.96 17.93 2.36
C ALA A 117 -15.27 18.60 1.94
N SER A 118 -15.72 18.29 0.72
CA SER A 118 -17.05 18.66 0.20
C SER A 118 -17.63 17.48 -0.58
N GLU A 119 -18.93 17.51 -0.90
CA GLU A 119 -19.57 16.49 -1.75
C GLU A 119 -18.87 16.33 -3.13
N LYS A 120 -18.18 17.38 -3.60
CA LYS A 120 -17.45 17.36 -4.89
C LYS A 120 -15.96 17.05 -4.74
N ASP A 121 -15.46 17.02 -3.51
CA ASP A 121 -14.05 16.83 -3.18
C ASP A 121 -13.97 16.15 -1.81
N GLU A 122 -14.27 14.86 -1.79
CA GLU A 122 -14.25 14.07 -0.57
C GLU A 122 -12.80 13.73 -0.18
N ILE A 123 -12.60 13.39 1.09
CA ILE A 123 -11.32 12.84 1.54
C ILE A 123 -11.02 11.56 0.75
N GLY A 124 -9.77 11.41 0.32
CA GLY A 124 -9.34 10.23 -0.44
C GLY A 124 -7.90 9.82 -0.18
N LEU A 125 -7.12 10.66 0.51
CA LEU A 125 -5.70 10.46 0.74
C LEU A 125 -5.39 10.48 2.24
N ALA A 126 -4.53 9.57 2.68
CA ALA A 126 -3.86 9.62 3.97
C ALA A 126 -2.36 9.77 3.76
N HIS A 127 -1.78 10.86 4.25
CA HIS A 127 -0.34 11.06 4.30
C HIS A 127 0.17 10.57 5.65
N VAL A 128 0.91 9.48 5.64
CA VAL A 128 1.49 8.85 6.84
C VAL A 128 2.95 9.24 6.93
N SER A 129 3.32 9.94 8.00
CA SER A 129 4.70 10.29 8.34
C SER A 129 5.08 9.63 9.66
N ILE A 130 6.27 9.02 9.69
CA ILE A 130 6.84 8.41 10.88
C ILE A 130 8.20 9.06 11.14
N SER A 131 8.40 9.51 12.37
CA SER A 131 9.56 10.26 12.78
C SER A 131 10.11 9.79 14.12
N LYS A 132 11.39 10.08 14.39
CA LYS A 132 11.99 9.91 15.71
C LYS A 132 12.83 11.12 16.04
N ASP A 133 12.66 11.66 17.24
CA ASP A 133 13.42 12.83 17.72
C ASP A 133 13.35 14.04 16.74
N GLY A 134 12.23 14.17 16.02
CA GLY A 134 11.99 15.22 15.03
C GLY A 134 12.52 14.94 13.62
N GLU A 135 13.17 13.79 13.38
CA GLU A 135 13.63 13.37 12.05
C GLU A 135 12.64 12.39 11.42
N VAL A 136 12.13 12.73 10.24
CA VAL A 136 11.23 11.85 9.45
C VAL A 136 12.07 10.81 8.71
N PHE A 137 11.82 9.54 8.97
CA PHE A 137 12.50 8.42 8.30
C PHE A 137 11.57 7.62 7.37
N ASN A 138 10.26 7.86 7.44
CA ASN A 138 9.31 7.28 6.51
C ASN A 138 8.15 8.25 6.23
N GLU A 139 7.84 8.47 4.96
CA GLU A 139 6.69 9.26 4.55
C GLU A 139 6.07 8.65 3.29
N LYS A 140 4.79 8.28 3.37
CA LYS A 140 4.05 7.70 2.25
C LYS A 140 2.61 8.20 2.20
N THR A 141 2.08 8.29 0.99
CA THR A 141 0.66 8.58 0.75
C THR A 141 -0.10 7.32 0.41
N ILE A 142 -1.20 7.08 1.11
CA ILE A 142 -2.17 6.01 0.84
C ILE A 142 -3.40 6.62 0.19
N SER A 143 -3.71 6.21 -1.04
CA SER A 143 -4.88 6.62 -1.81
C SER A 143 -5.99 5.58 -1.70
N PHE A 144 -7.06 5.94 -0.99
CA PHE A 144 -8.25 5.09 -0.78
C PHE A 144 -9.16 5.00 -2.00
N VAL A 145 -8.92 5.81 -3.03
CA VAL A 145 -9.64 5.75 -4.32
C VAL A 145 -8.86 4.99 -5.39
N ALA A 146 -7.62 4.60 -5.10
CA ALA A 146 -6.78 3.83 -6.01
C ALA A 146 -6.84 2.34 -5.65
N LYS A 147 -6.66 1.46 -6.64
CA LYS A 147 -6.55 0.02 -6.39
C LYS A 147 -5.25 -0.28 -5.62
N ALA A 148 -5.26 -1.30 -4.76
CA ALA A 148 -4.16 -1.65 -3.85
C ALA A 148 -2.74 -1.57 -4.45
N VAL A 149 -2.52 -2.07 -5.67
CA VAL A 149 -1.19 -2.06 -6.31
C VAL A 149 -0.61 -0.66 -6.54
N ASN A 150 -1.45 0.38 -6.59
CA ASN A 150 -1.07 1.78 -6.76
C ASN A 150 -1.52 2.64 -5.57
N ALA A 151 -2.03 2.03 -4.49
CA ALA A 151 -2.60 2.76 -3.38
C ALA A 151 -1.52 3.45 -2.54
N VAL A 152 -0.35 2.83 -2.39
CA VAL A 152 0.74 3.37 -1.57
C VAL A 152 1.81 3.97 -2.47
N THR A 153 2.15 5.22 -2.24
CA THR A 153 3.17 5.96 -3.00
C THR A 153 4.13 6.66 -2.05
N ASP A 154 5.41 6.73 -2.43
CA ASP A 154 6.37 7.59 -1.75
C ASP A 154 6.01 9.05 -1.99
N VAL A 155 6.21 9.89 -0.97
CA VAL A 155 6.19 11.34 -1.19
C VAL A 155 7.45 11.68 -1.97
N ILE A 156 7.29 12.23 -3.18
CA ILE A 156 8.42 12.74 -3.98
C ILE A 156 8.92 14.00 -3.26
N GLY A 157 9.93 13.83 -2.40
CA GLY A 157 10.74 14.91 -1.83
C GLY A 157 11.82 15.38 -2.79
#